data_AF-A0AAV1JU65-F1
#
_entry.id   AF-A0AAV1JU65-F1
#
_cell.length_a   1.000
_cell.length_b   1.000
_cell.length_c   1.000
_cell.angle_alpha   90.00
_cell.angle_beta   90.00
_cell.angle_gamma   90.00
#
_symmetry.space_group_name_H-M   'P 1'
#
loop_
_entity.id
_entity.type
_entity.pdbx_description
1 polymer ?
#
loop_
_entity_poly.entity_id
_entity_poly.type
_entity_poly.pdbx_seq_one_letter_code
_entity_poly.pdbx_strand_id
1 'polypeptide(L)'
;MTDDNITVSDNSDLEDLTTPELRGYLSKWTNYIHGWQDRFIVLKDSTLSYYKSELESNLGCRGALCLKKAKVKPHEFDDRRFDVSVNDCVWYLRASNPEEKQQWIDVLESFKVESGYGTNSDSSSNGGGLRRHGSITSLQSTGSHGRTSRRLAEKIAELETYSDILSKQAIQLQHYYDVCISCYPQINDDITEAIDAVKLADSIDQKKNLEEVRATSTSFRATCSATIATVQHCVDLLKRRERQARSAEELYMALKNQLNEARLSSKPGPDDEEGPHSTLPDDEFYDAVETGFDKMEEERCARVSSPTEVTRDEVELPPPAIDNRLTVHPLWPEIDRISTEQIQAAFEGVGGEIGWQLFAEEGDMRMYRREMEVDGMVMDPLKAMHKVRGVSAREMCHYFFNPRYRYEWETTLETMNIVEDISTDTLVFHQTFKRIWPASQRDALFWSHVRSAPQHTYAVTNHSTTHADYPANTGACIRLIVTVCLACRSTFPPNETPCRENITTSIAYCSTVNPGGWAPAGALRAIYKREYPKFLKRFTNYVVDQCRDKPLAI
;
A
#
# COMPACT_ATOMS: atom_id res chain seq x y z
N MET A 1 -55.96 -7.75 -62.88
CA MET A 1 -56.42 -7.65 -61.49
C MET A 1 -55.24 -7.06 -60.73
N THR A 2 -55.19 -5.72 -60.73
CA THR A 2 -55.41 -4.84 -59.55
C THR A 2 -54.16 -4.83 -58.69
N ASP A 3 -53.23 -3.90 -58.95
CA ASP A 3 -53.16 -2.55 -58.34
C ASP A 3 -53.17 -2.60 -56.82
N ASP A 4 -52.04 -2.29 -56.20
CA ASP A 4 -52.02 -1.76 -54.84
C ASP A 4 -51.11 -0.55 -54.74
N ASN A 5 -51.77 0.52 -54.31
CA ASN A 5 -51.29 1.88 -54.16
C ASN A 5 -50.79 2.08 -52.71
N ILE A 6 -49.87 3.03 -52.62
CA ILE A 6 -49.20 3.55 -51.42
C ILE A 6 -50.18 4.09 -50.36
N THR A 7 -49.93 3.82 -49.08
CA THR A 7 -50.05 4.82 -47.98
C THR A 7 -49.13 4.48 -46.80
N VAL A 8 -48.60 5.57 -46.25
CA VAL A 8 -47.54 5.73 -45.24
C VAL A 8 -48.01 5.43 -43.82
N SER A 9 -47.15 4.85 -42.98
CA SER A 9 -47.18 5.09 -41.52
C SER A 9 -45.76 5.30 -41.00
N ASP A 10 -45.53 6.56 -40.68
CA ASP A 10 -44.42 7.19 -40.00
C ASP A 10 -44.09 6.52 -38.66
N ASN A 11 -42.80 6.26 -38.40
CA ASN A 11 -42.25 6.18 -37.05
C ASN A 11 -40.72 6.30 -37.12
N SER A 12 -40.26 7.52 -37.37
CA SER A 12 -38.95 7.95 -36.87
C SER A 12 -38.97 8.03 -35.34
N ASP A 13 -37.78 7.99 -34.75
CA ASP A 13 -37.44 8.39 -33.38
C ASP A 13 -37.44 7.30 -32.30
N LEU A 14 -36.42 6.43 -32.36
CA LEU A 14 -35.64 6.02 -31.18
C LEU A 14 -34.19 5.77 -31.63
N GLU A 15 -33.43 6.83 -31.90
CA GLU A 15 -31.97 6.73 -31.79
C GLU A 15 -31.66 6.48 -30.31
N ASP A 16 -31.32 5.22 -30.00
CA ASP A 16 -30.67 4.87 -28.74
C ASP A 16 -29.40 5.74 -28.63
N LEU A 17 -29.42 6.66 -27.66
CA LEU A 17 -28.25 7.38 -27.17
C LEU A 17 -27.26 6.34 -26.62
N THR A 18 -26.48 5.69 -27.47
CA THR A 18 -25.38 4.83 -27.06
C THR A 18 -24.33 5.73 -26.42
N THR A 19 -24.30 5.75 -25.08
CA THR A 19 -23.16 6.26 -24.31
C THR A 19 -21.86 5.71 -24.90
N PRO A 20 -20.82 6.52 -25.11
CA PRO A 20 -19.60 6.04 -25.77
C PRO A 20 -18.97 4.87 -24.99
N GLU A 21 -19.13 3.66 -25.51
CA GLU A 21 -18.48 2.46 -24.97
C GLU A 21 -17.07 2.36 -25.53
N LEU A 22 -16.06 2.57 -24.68
CA LEU A 22 -14.66 2.35 -25.05
C LEU A 22 -14.17 1.05 -24.41
N ARG A 23 -13.62 0.16 -25.22
CA ARG A 23 -13.05 -1.11 -24.78
C ARG A 23 -11.74 -1.38 -25.48
N GLY A 24 -10.79 -1.94 -24.75
CA GLY A 24 -9.46 -2.23 -25.28
C GLY A 24 -8.55 -2.84 -24.24
N TYR A 25 -7.39 -3.31 -24.70
CA TYR A 25 -6.36 -3.82 -23.80
C TYR A 25 -5.47 -2.67 -23.34
N LEU A 26 -5.32 -2.54 -22.02
CA LEU A 26 -4.32 -1.68 -21.42
C LEU A 26 -3.45 -2.51 -20.49
N SER A 27 -2.16 -2.18 -20.46
CA SER A 27 -1.27 -2.68 -19.43
C SER A 27 -1.65 -1.99 -18.12
N LYS A 28 -2.25 -2.72 -17.19
CA LYS A 28 -2.63 -2.22 -15.87
C LYS A 28 -1.59 -2.66 -14.84
N TRP A 29 -1.12 -1.73 -14.01
CA TRP A 29 -0.37 -2.08 -12.82
C TRP A 29 -1.29 -2.79 -11.83
N THR A 30 -0.91 -4.02 -11.46
CA THR A 30 -1.73 -4.86 -10.60
C THR A 30 -1.20 -4.90 -9.18
N ASN A 31 0.07 -5.28 -9.03
CA ASN A 31 0.86 -5.20 -7.81
C ASN A 31 2.33 -5.36 -8.20
N TYR A 32 3.23 -5.32 -7.23
CA TYR A 32 4.67 -5.44 -7.49
C TYR A 32 5.15 -6.80 -8.00
N ILE A 33 4.43 -7.88 -7.70
CA ILE A 33 4.81 -9.24 -8.11
C ILE A 33 4.44 -9.51 -9.57
N HIS A 34 3.26 -9.06 -9.98
CA HIS A 34 2.76 -9.22 -11.34
C HIS A 34 3.15 -8.04 -12.23
N GLY A 35 3.47 -6.90 -11.62
CA GLY A 35 3.80 -5.66 -12.30
C GLY A 35 2.68 -5.19 -13.24
N TRP A 36 3.11 -4.75 -14.42
CA TRP A 36 2.24 -4.40 -15.53
C TRP A 36 1.70 -5.68 -16.17
N GLN A 37 0.38 -5.76 -16.26
CA GLN A 37 -0.30 -6.90 -16.83
C GLN A 37 -1.34 -6.41 -17.83
N ASP A 38 -1.43 -7.08 -18.98
CA ASP A 38 -2.49 -6.78 -19.93
C ASP A 38 -3.85 -7.13 -19.32
N ARG A 39 -4.73 -6.14 -19.31
CA ARG A 39 -6.09 -6.26 -18.82
C ARG A 39 -7.02 -5.68 -19.86
N PHE A 40 -8.13 -6.36 -20.06
CA PHE A 40 -9.19 -5.87 -20.92
C PHE A 40 -10.00 -4.83 -20.12
N ILE A 41 -9.91 -3.57 -20.53
CA ILE A 41 -10.56 -2.45 -19.88
C ILE A 41 -11.83 -2.12 -20.66
N VAL A 42 -12.93 -1.91 -19.94
CA VAL A 42 -14.24 -1.55 -20.51
C VAL A 42 -14.78 -0.35 -19.76
N LEU A 43 -15.05 0.71 -20.51
CA LEU A 43 -15.74 1.90 -20.05
C LEU A 43 -17.19 1.86 -20.54
N LYS A 44 -18.13 1.78 -19.61
CA LYS A 44 -19.57 1.77 -19.89
C LYS A 44 -20.32 2.45 -18.75
N ASP A 45 -21.35 3.24 -19.06
CA ASP A 45 -22.23 3.88 -18.07
C ASP A 45 -21.47 4.65 -16.95
N SER A 46 -20.45 5.43 -17.32
CA SER A 46 -19.56 6.15 -16.39
C SER A 46 -18.83 5.24 -15.36
N THR A 47 -18.70 3.96 -15.68
CA THR A 47 -18.00 2.95 -14.88
C THR A 47 -16.85 2.35 -15.69
N LEU A 48 -15.63 2.49 -15.19
CA LEU A 48 -14.44 1.89 -15.76
C LEU A 48 -14.20 0.55 -15.08
N SER A 49 -14.33 -0.55 -15.82
CA SER A 49 -14.18 -1.92 -15.33
C SER A 49 -12.98 -2.61 -15.99
N TYR A 50 -12.37 -3.57 -15.31
CA TYR A 50 -11.31 -4.39 -15.92
C TYR A 50 -11.52 -5.90 -15.72
N TYR A 51 -11.01 -6.65 -16.68
CA TYR A 51 -11.07 -8.10 -16.77
C TYR A 51 -9.69 -8.67 -17.09
N LYS A 52 -9.49 -9.96 -16.79
CA LYS A 52 -8.22 -10.64 -17.10
C LYS A 52 -8.01 -10.77 -18.60
N SER A 53 -9.08 -11.04 -19.36
CA SER A 53 -9.10 -11.07 -20.82
C SER A 53 -10.50 -10.75 -21.33
N GLU A 54 -10.63 -10.44 -22.62
CA GLU A 54 -11.92 -10.22 -23.28
C GLU A 54 -12.85 -11.45 -23.18
N LEU A 55 -12.29 -12.66 -23.31
CA LEU A 55 -13.03 -13.93 -23.20
C LEU A 55 -13.59 -14.17 -21.79
N GLU A 56 -12.88 -13.71 -20.76
CA GLU A 56 -13.31 -13.82 -19.35
C GLU A 56 -14.28 -12.69 -18.93
N SER A 57 -14.65 -11.76 -19.82
CA SER A 57 -15.59 -10.66 -19.50
C SER A 57 -16.96 -11.15 -19.01
N ASN A 58 -17.38 -12.34 -19.46
CA ASN A 58 -18.63 -12.98 -19.07
C ASN A 58 -18.57 -13.76 -17.75
N LEU A 59 -17.38 -13.95 -17.17
CA LEU A 59 -17.16 -14.74 -15.94
C LEU A 59 -17.15 -13.87 -14.67
N GLY A 60 -17.06 -12.55 -14.81
CA GLY A 60 -17.14 -11.60 -13.70
C GLY A 60 -16.04 -10.53 -13.72
N CYS A 61 -16.40 -9.32 -13.26
CA CYS A 61 -15.52 -8.16 -13.20
C CYS A 61 -14.48 -8.29 -12.08
N ARG A 62 -13.21 -7.99 -12.36
CA ARG A 62 -12.12 -8.01 -11.36
C ARG A 62 -12.03 -6.72 -10.56
N GLY A 63 -12.53 -5.62 -11.11
CA GLY A 63 -12.65 -4.36 -10.40
C GLY A 63 -13.28 -3.29 -11.27
N ALA A 64 -14.03 -2.40 -10.62
CA ALA A 64 -14.75 -1.31 -11.26
C ALA A 64 -14.55 0.01 -10.50
N LEU A 65 -14.43 1.11 -11.24
CA LEU A 65 -14.31 2.47 -10.73
C LEU A 65 -15.42 3.35 -11.30
N CYS A 66 -16.11 4.08 -10.42
CA CYS A 66 -17.09 5.07 -10.84
C CYS A 66 -16.39 6.41 -11.16
N LEU A 67 -16.57 6.90 -12.39
CA LEU A 67 -15.86 8.08 -12.90
C LEU A 67 -16.42 9.43 -12.39
N LYS A 68 -17.56 9.45 -11.70
CA LYS A 68 -18.22 10.68 -11.20
C LYS A 68 -17.31 11.58 -10.35
N LYS A 69 -16.25 11.03 -9.73
CA LYS A 69 -15.23 11.77 -8.96
C LYS A 69 -13.81 11.37 -9.33
N ALA A 70 -13.60 10.80 -10.51
CA ALA A 70 -12.27 10.39 -10.94
C ALA A 70 -11.39 11.60 -11.25
N LYS A 71 -10.12 11.51 -10.84
CA LYS A 71 -9.03 12.36 -11.31
C LYS A 71 -8.16 11.52 -12.23
N VAL A 72 -8.11 11.92 -13.50
CA VAL A 72 -7.20 11.36 -14.50
C VAL A 72 -5.97 12.26 -14.54
N LYS A 73 -4.77 11.67 -14.48
CA LYS A 73 -3.50 12.39 -14.57
C LYS A 73 -2.61 11.71 -15.61
N PRO A 74 -2.18 12.39 -16.69
CA PRO A 74 -1.13 11.87 -17.55
C PRO A 74 0.20 11.83 -16.78
N HIS A 75 1.05 10.83 -17.06
CA HIS A 75 2.38 10.74 -16.49
C HIS A 75 3.33 11.76 -17.15
N GLU A 76 4.20 12.40 -16.37
CA GLU A 76 5.06 13.51 -16.83
C GLU A 76 6.19 13.09 -17.77
N PHE A 77 6.70 11.85 -17.63
CA PHE A 77 7.86 11.34 -18.38
C PHE A 77 7.57 10.10 -19.24
N ASP A 78 6.39 9.50 -19.07
CA ASP A 78 6.01 8.27 -19.79
C ASP A 78 4.82 8.61 -20.69
N ASP A 79 5.11 8.84 -21.97
CA ASP A 79 4.15 9.27 -22.97
C ASP A 79 3.07 8.24 -23.24
N ARG A 80 3.17 7.02 -22.69
CA ARG A 80 2.16 5.96 -22.80
C ARG A 80 1.36 5.74 -21.52
N ARG A 81 1.75 6.36 -20.40
CA ARG A 81 1.13 6.13 -19.08
C ARG A 81 0.18 7.25 -18.65
N PHE A 82 -0.89 6.84 -17.98
CA PHE A 82 -1.82 7.71 -17.29
C PHE A 82 -2.42 7.01 -16.07
N ASP A 83 -2.81 7.80 -15.08
CA ASP A 83 -3.26 7.31 -13.78
C ASP A 83 -4.71 7.77 -13.54
N VAL A 84 -5.57 6.84 -13.14
CA VAL A 84 -6.99 7.10 -12.83
C VAL A 84 -7.21 6.89 -11.33
N SER A 85 -7.58 7.95 -10.61
CA SER A 85 -7.76 7.90 -9.16
C SER A 85 -9.17 8.29 -8.73
N VAL A 86 -9.77 7.51 -7.83
CA VAL A 86 -11.08 7.77 -7.21
C VAL A 86 -10.95 7.54 -5.71
N ASN A 87 -11.08 8.61 -4.91
CA ASN A 87 -10.83 8.58 -3.46
C ASN A 87 -9.44 7.98 -3.15
N ASP A 88 -9.40 6.87 -2.40
CA ASP A 88 -8.17 6.16 -2.03
C ASP A 88 -7.77 5.06 -3.03
N CYS A 89 -8.45 4.91 -4.17
CA CYS A 89 -8.10 3.90 -5.18
C CYS A 89 -7.41 4.57 -6.38
N VAL A 90 -6.24 4.05 -6.76
CA VAL A 90 -5.47 4.52 -7.93
C VAL A 90 -5.23 3.33 -8.87
N TRP A 91 -5.54 3.50 -10.15
CA TRP A 91 -5.16 2.58 -11.20
C TRP A 91 -4.11 3.24 -12.09
N TYR A 92 -2.94 2.61 -12.18
CA TYR A 92 -1.90 3.00 -13.12
C TYR A 92 -2.09 2.21 -14.41
N LEU A 93 -2.20 2.90 -15.54
CA LEU A 93 -2.52 2.33 -16.85
C LEU A 93 -1.50 2.78 -17.91
N ARG A 94 -1.11 1.86 -18.79
CA ARG A 94 -0.25 2.10 -19.95
C ARG A 94 -0.97 1.67 -21.22
N ALA A 95 -1.01 2.57 -22.19
CA ALA A 95 -1.47 2.29 -23.55
C ALA A 95 -0.34 1.75 -24.43
N SER A 96 -0.67 1.22 -25.60
CA SER A 96 0.31 0.67 -26.53
C SER A 96 1.15 1.78 -27.18
N ASN A 97 0.52 2.93 -27.42
CA ASN A 97 1.12 4.12 -28.03
C ASN A 97 0.56 5.42 -27.41
N PRO A 98 1.24 6.57 -27.60
CA PRO A 98 0.81 7.85 -27.05
C PRO A 98 -0.56 8.32 -27.55
N GLU A 99 -0.91 7.99 -28.80
CA GLU A 99 -2.18 8.36 -29.40
C GLU A 99 -3.36 7.66 -28.71
N GLU A 100 -3.21 6.36 -28.43
CA GLU A 100 -4.18 5.54 -27.70
C GLU A 100 -4.32 6.02 -26.25
N LYS A 101 -3.20 6.39 -25.58
CA LYS A 101 -3.25 7.05 -24.27
C LYS A 101 -4.13 8.29 -24.33
N GLN A 102 -3.89 9.18 -25.30
CA GLN A 102 -4.65 10.42 -25.41
C GLN A 102 -6.13 10.16 -25.65
N GLN A 103 -6.46 9.19 -26.53
CA GLN A 103 -7.83 8.77 -26.77
C GLN A 103 -8.52 8.27 -25.49
N TRP A 104 -7.84 7.45 -24.67
CA TRP A 104 -8.39 7.01 -23.39
C TRP A 104 -8.61 8.17 -22.42
N ILE A 105 -7.65 9.11 -22.32
CA ILE A 105 -7.79 10.28 -21.45
C ILE A 105 -8.97 11.15 -21.87
N ASP A 106 -9.07 11.49 -23.16
CA ASP A 106 -10.11 12.37 -23.70
C ASP A 106 -11.51 11.81 -23.41
N VAL A 107 -11.71 10.50 -23.62
CA VAL A 107 -12.98 9.83 -23.32
C VAL A 107 -13.24 9.76 -21.83
N LEU A 108 -12.25 9.44 -21.00
CA LEU A 108 -12.43 9.42 -19.54
C LEU A 108 -12.79 10.80 -18.97
N GLU A 109 -12.23 11.86 -19.54
CA GLU A 109 -12.54 13.24 -19.16
C GLU A 109 -13.92 13.70 -19.68
N SER A 110 -14.37 13.24 -20.85
CA SER A 110 -15.70 13.58 -21.37
C SER A 110 -16.84 13.08 -20.46
N PHE A 111 -16.71 11.86 -19.90
CA PHE A 111 -17.68 11.29 -18.94
C PHE A 111 -17.74 12.04 -17.60
N LYS A 112 -16.69 12.80 -17.27
CA LYS A 112 -16.68 13.70 -16.10
C LYS A 112 -17.52 14.95 -16.33
N VAL A 113 -17.59 15.44 -17.57
CA VAL A 113 -18.37 16.63 -17.96
C VAL A 113 -19.86 16.29 -18.11
N GLU A 114 -20.18 15.12 -18.65
CA GLU A 114 -21.56 14.72 -18.97
C GLU A 114 -22.41 14.36 -17.74
N SER A 115 -21.76 13.97 -16.63
CA SER A 115 -22.41 13.76 -15.33
C SER A 115 -22.68 15.06 -14.54
N GLY A 116 -22.38 16.22 -15.14
CA GLY A 116 -22.47 17.56 -14.58
C GLY A 116 -23.67 18.41 -15.03
N TYR A 117 -24.78 17.81 -15.50
CA TYR A 117 -26.07 18.53 -15.63
C TYR A 117 -26.70 18.77 -14.24
N GLY A 118 -25.99 19.57 -13.45
CA GLY A 118 -26.42 20.20 -12.21
C GLY A 118 -25.66 21.52 -12.17
N THR A 119 -26.20 22.50 -12.89
CA THR A 119 -25.68 23.87 -13.03
C THR A 119 -25.22 24.44 -11.69
N ASN A 120 -23.91 24.64 -11.55
CA ASN A 120 -23.32 25.62 -10.62
C ASN A 120 -22.29 26.45 -11.40
N SER A 121 -22.80 27.23 -12.35
CA SER A 121 -22.16 28.47 -12.78
C SER A 121 -22.84 29.61 -12.03
N ASP A 122 -22.40 29.88 -10.79
CA ASP A 122 -22.81 31.10 -10.08
C ASP A 122 -21.96 32.28 -10.58
N SER A 123 -22.38 32.79 -11.74
CA SER A 123 -22.24 34.20 -12.10
C SER A 123 -23.65 34.80 -12.13
N SER A 124 -23.87 35.74 -11.21
CA SER A 124 -25.04 36.59 -10.94
C SER A 124 -26.11 36.79 -12.04
N SER A 125 -27.40 36.61 -11.72
CA SER A 125 -28.40 37.70 -11.55
C SER A 125 -29.87 37.22 -11.71
N ASN A 126 -30.73 37.72 -10.80
CA ASN A 126 -32.19 37.94 -10.85
C ASN A 126 -33.17 36.90 -11.41
N GLY A 127 -34.19 36.57 -10.58
CA GLY A 127 -35.55 36.26 -11.07
C GLY A 127 -36.27 35.19 -10.24
N GLY A 128 -37.20 35.63 -9.37
CA GLY A 128 -37.90 34.78 -8.40
C GLY A 128 -38.89 33.77 -8.98
N GLY A 129 -39.37 32.86 -8.11
CA GLY A 129 -40.49 31.99 -8.46
C GLY A 129 -40.68 30.74 -7.59
N LEU A 130 -41.36 30.93 -6.47
CA LEU A 130 -42.02 29.95 -5.59
C LEU A 130 -42.49 28.59 -6.21
N ARG A 131 -42.27 27.47 -5.49
CA ARG A 131 -43.26 26.50 -4.92
C ARG A 131 -42.56 25.16 -4.61
N ARG A 132 -42.27 24.79 -3.35
CA ARG A 132 -43.11 24.17 -2.29
C ARG A 132 -43.87 22.89 -2.69
N HIS A 133 -43.38 21.73 -2.24
CA HIS A 133 -43.99 20.70 -1.34
C HIS A 133 -43.12 19.43 -1.44
N GLY A 134 -42.78 18.65 -0.43
CA GLY A 134 -43.05 18.67 1.00
C GLY A 134 -42.51 17.36 1.61
N SER A 135 -41.86 17.47 2.78
CA SER A 135 -41.94 16.56 3.95
C SER A 135 -41.57 15.06 3.80
N ILE A 136 -40.87 14.37 4.73
CA ILE A 136 -40.65 14.58 6.17
C ILE A 136 -39.55 13.58 6.64
N THR A 137 -38.62 14.08 7.49
CA THR A 137 -37.88 13.45 8.62
C THR A 137 -37.27 12.03 8.51
N SER A 138 -36.10 11.68 9.04
CA SER A 138 -35.03 12.35 9.81
C SER A 138 -34.03 11.27 10.23
N LEU A 139 -32.72 11.56 10.26
CA LEU A 139 -31.84 11.26 11.40
C LEU A 139 -30.52 12.04 11.21
N GLN A 140 -30.26 12.91 12.17
CA GLN A 140 -29.08 13.77 12.35
C GLN A 140 -27.89 12.87 12.76
N SER A 141 -26.62 13.16 12.49
CA SER A 141 -25.90 14.39 12.83
C SER A 141 -24.52 14.45 12.16
N THR A 142 -24.18 15.57 11.50
CA THR A 142 -22.93 16.34 11.57
C THR A 142 -22.89 17.29 10.36
N GLY A 143 -23.12 18.58 10.59
CA GLY A 143 -23.16 19.58 9.52
C GLY A 143 -23.91 20.85 9.90
N SER A 144 -23.62 21.40 11.09
CA SER A 144 -24.29 22.58 11.64
C SER A 144 -23.42 23.84 11.57
N HIS A 145 -22.68 24.06 10.48
CA HIS A 145 -21.88 25.29 10.29
C HIS A 145 -22.40 26.21 9.19
N GLY A 146 -23.05 25.68 8.13
CA GLY A 146 -23.63 26.53 7.08
C GLY A 146 -24.93 27.25 7.47
N ARG A 147 -25.76 26.67 8.35
CA ARG A 147 -27.06 27.26 8.76
C ARG A 147 -26.95 28.29 9.89
N THR A 148 -25.91 28.21 10.71
CA THR A 148 -25.63 29.12 11.83
C THR A 148 -24.97 30.40 11.36
N SER A 149 -24.08 30.34 10.35
CA SER A 149 -23.45 31.54 9.78
C SER A 149 -24.45 32.43 9.03
N ARG A 150 -25.35 31.87 8.20
CA ARG A 150 -26.43 32.65 7.54
C ARG A 150 -27.36 33.33 8.54
N ARG A 151 -27.77 32.61 9.59
CA ARG A 151 -28.64 33.16 10.64
C ARG A 151 -27.95 34.27 11.44
N LEU A 152 -26.64 34.21 11.62
CA LEU A 152 -25.90 35.24 12.34
C LEU A 152 -25.77 36.53 11.51
N ALA A 153 -25.49 36.42 10.22
CA ALA A 153 -25.45 37.56 9.30
C ALA A 153 -26.81 38.28 9.21
N GLU A 154 -27.90 37.51 9.13
CA GLU A 154 -29.28 38.04 9.17
C GLU A 154 -29.57 38.75 10.51
N LYS A 155 -29.18 38.15 11.64
CA LYS A 155 -29.35 38.75 12.98
C LYS A 155 -28.53 40.03 13.18
N ILE A 156 -27.36 40.10 12.55
CA ILE A 156 -26.52 41.32 12.55
C ILE A 156 -27.23 42.45 11.79
N ALA A 157 -27.77 42.17 10.60
CA ALA A 157 -28.50 43.17 9.81
C ALA A 157 -29.79 43.65 10.51
N GLU A 158 -30.49 42.75 11.21
CA GLU A 158 -31.65 43.11 12.04
C GLU A 158 -31.28 44.07 13.18
N LEU A 159 -30.16 43.82 13.87
CA LEU A 159 -29.69 44.67 14.98
C LEU A 159 -29.25 46.07 14.50
N GLU A 160 -28.61 46.16 13.34
CA GLU A 160 -28.28 47.44 12.69
C GLU A 160 -29.56 48.25 12.37
N THR A 161 -30.60 47.57 11.93
CA THR A 161 -31.91 48.19 11.64
C THR A 161 -32.60 48.69 12.92
N TYR A 162 -32.56 47.91 14.01
CA TYR A 162 -33.12 48.34 15.31
C TYR A 162 -32.39 49.55 15.89
N SER A 163 -31.07 49.63 15.72
CA SER A 163 -30.25 50.76 16.14
C SER A 163 -30.67 52.08 15.46
N ASP A 164 -30.90 52.05 14.15
CA ASP A 164 -31.35 53.21 13.38
C ASP A 164 -32.77 53.65 13.78
N ILE A 165 -33.68 52.70 14.02
CA ILE A 165 -35.05 52.98 14.48
C ILE A 165 -35.04 53.63 15.87
N LEU A 166 -34.28 53.08 16.83
CA LEU A 166 -34.17 53.63 18.18
C LEU A 166 -33.59 55.05 18.17
N SER A 167 -32.62 55.31 17.30
CA SER A 167 -32.05 56.65 17.11
C SER A 167 -33.09 57.66 16.65
N LYS A 168 -33.90 57.29 15.63
CA LYS A 168 -34.96 58.14 15.09
C LYS A 168 -36.07 58.40 16.11
N GLN A 169 -36.49 57.36 16.84
CA GLN A 169 -37.51 57.47 17.87
C GLN A 169 -37.05 58.36 19.04
N ALA A 170 -35.78 58.29 19.44
CA ALA A 170 -35.23 59.16 20.48
C ALA A 170 -35.26 60.66 20.08
N ILE A 171 -34.90 60.97 18.83
CA ILE A 171 -34.96 62.34 18.28
C ILE A 171 -36.40 62.85 18.22
N GLN A 172 -37.34 61.99 17.81
CA GLN A 172 -38.74 62.37 17.68
C GLN A 172 -39.41 62.59 19.04
N LEU A 173 -39.11 61.75 20.04
CA LEU A 173 -39.57 61.94 21.41
C LEU A 173 -39.07 63.27 21.97
N GLN A 174 -37.80 63.60 21.73
CA GLN A 174 -37.19 64.87 22.12
C GLN A 174 -37.91 66.07 21.45
N HIS A 175 -38.24 65.96 20.16
CA HIS A 175 -38.99 67.00 19.46
C HIS A 175 -40.37 67.24 20.10
N TYR A 176 -41.10 66.17 20.48
CA TYR A 176 -42.37 66.34 21.19
C TYR A 176 -42.21 67.01 22.55
N TYR A 177 -41.14 66.68 23.28
CA TYR A 177 -40.81 67.37 24.53
C TYR A 177 -40.49 68.86 24.29
N ASP A 178 -39.68 69.18 23.27
CA ASP A 178 -39.34 70.58 22.93
C ASP A 178 -40.56 71.38 22.46
N VAL A 179 -41.50 70.76 21.75
CA VAL A 179 -42.78 71.37 21.35
C VAL A 179 -43.66 71.64 22.58
N CYS A 180 -43.81 70.66 23.48
CA CYS A 180 -44.54 70.85 24.73
C CYS A 180 -43.92 71.96 25.60
N ILE A 181 -42.59 72.10 25.59
CA ILE A 181 -41.86 73.19 26.22
C ILE A 181 -42.12 74.53 25.52
N SER A 182 -42.20 74.56 24.19
CA SER A 182 -42.44 75.79 23.41
C SER A 182 -43.87 76.35 23.54
N CYS A 183 -44.83 75.51 23.94
CA CYS A 183 -46.21 75.92 24.21
C CYS A 183 -46.40 76.58 25.59
N TYR A 184 -45.35 76.63 26.43
CA TYR A 184 -45.36 77.39 27.67
C TYR A 184 -45.07 78.88 27.39
N PRO A 185 -45.86 79.83 27.90
CA PRO A 185 -45.64 81.25 27.65
C PRO A 185 -44.26 81.68 28.15
N GLN A 186 -43.45 82.27 27.26
CA GLN A 186 -42.28 83.04 27.65
C GLN A 186 -42.78 84.24 28.46
N ILE A 187 -42.43 84.32 29.74
CA ILE A 187 -42.64 85.55 30.53
C ILE A 187 -41.71 86.59 29.92
N ASN A 188 -42.26 87.51 29.13
CA ASN A 188 -41.56 88.68 28.63
C ASN A 188 -41.25 89.61 29.81
N ASP A 189 -40.00 90.03 29.93
CA ASP A 189 -39.48 90.92 30.99
C ASP A 189 -39.99 92.39 30.92
N ASP A 190 -41.04 92.69 30.15
CA ASP A 190 -41.44 94.09 29.87
C ASP A 190 -42.87 94.48 30.30
N ILE A 191 -43.47 93.80 31.28
CA ILE A 191 -44.66 94.32 31.98
C ILE A 191 -44.47 94.22 33.49
N THR A 192 -43.83 95.25 34.03
CA THR A 192 -43.80 95.52 35.47
C THR A 192 -45.02 96.35 35.82
N GLU A 193 -46.13 95.71 36.18
CA GLU A 193 -47.08 96.23 37.17
C GLU A 193 -48.18 95.19 37.48
N ALA A 194 -48.24 94.81 38.76
CA ALA A 194 -49.22 93.92 39.41
C ALA A 194 -49.32 92.46 38.89
N ILE A 195 -48.33 91.62 39.23
CA ILE A 195 -48.49 90.16 39.22
C ILE A 195 -48.34 89.62 40.64
N ASP A 196 -49.37 88.90 41.10
CA ASP A 196 -49.43 88.15 42.37
C ASP A 196 -48.13 87.39 42.67
N ALA A 197 -47.59 87.57 43.88
CA ALA A 197 -46.41 86.83 44.36
C ALA A 197 -46.61 85.29 44.36
N VAL A 198 -47.87 84.82 44.37
CA VAL A 198 -48.23 83.40 44.23
C VAL A 198 -48.01 82.88 42.80
N LYS A 199 -48.25 83.71 41.76
CA LYS A 199 -48.01 83.34 40.36
C LYS A 199 -46.52 83.30 40.01
N LEU A 200 -45.70 84.13 40.66
CA LEU A 200 -44.25 84.11 40.48
C LEU A 200 -43.62 82.85 41.12
N ALA A 201 -44.10 82.41 42.29
CA ALA A 201 -43.66 81.17 42.93
C ALA A 201 -44.02 79.91 42.11
N ASP A 202 -45.24 79.84 41.59
CA ASP A 202 -45.67 78.76 40.66
C ASP A 202 -44.84 78.76 39.36
N SER A 203 -44.46 79.95 38.86
CA SER A 203 -43.64 80.07 37.65
C SER A 203 -42.17 79.65 37.85
N ILE A 204 -41.61 79.84 39.05
CA ILE A 204 -40.24 79.40 39.39
C ILE A 204 -40.20 77.88 39.55
N ASP A 205 -41.20 77.28 40.20
CA ASP A 205 -41.30 75.82 40.35
C ASP A 205 -41.59 75.14 39.00
N GLN A 206 -42.38 75.77 38.12
CA GLN A 206 -42.56 75.34 36.73
C GLN A 206 -41.28 75.46 35.88
N LYS A 207 -40.48 76.52 36.04
CA LYS A 207 -39.21 76.70 35.32
C LYS A 207 -38.17 75.66 35.74
N LYS A 208 -38.16 75.28 37.02
CA LYS A 208 -37.33 74.20 37.57
C LYS A 208 -37.77 72.83 37.03
N ASN A 209 -39.08 72.55 37.00
CA ASN A 209 -39.62 71.34 36.37
C ASN A 209 -39.28 71.27 34.87
N LEU A 210 -39.24 72.41 34.18
CA LEU A 210 -38.86 72.52 32.76
C LEU A 210 -37.38 72.16 32.53
N GLU A 211 -36.50 72.67 33.40
CA GLU A 211 -35.06 72.35 33.38
C GLU A 211 -34.81 70.88 33.72
N GLU A 212 -35.56 70.31 34.68
CA GLU A 212 -35.49 68.89 35.04
C GLU A 212 -35.99 67.97 33.91
N VAL A 213 -37.07 68.32 33.21
CA VAL A 213 -37.55 67.57 32.03
C VAL A 213 -36.55 67.65 30.88
N ARG A 214 -35.95 68.82 30.63
CA ARG A 214 -34.91 68.98 29.60
C ARG A 214 -33.64 68.19 29.96
N ALA A 215 -33.22 68.19 31.23
CA ALA A 215 -32.11 67.40 31.72
C ALA A 215 -32.39 65.88 31.59
N THR A 216 -33.61 65.45 31.93
CA THR A 216 -34.04 64.05 31.83
C THR A 216 -34.10 63.58 30.37
N SER A 217 -34.61 64.40 29.45
CA SER A 217 -34.62 64.11 28.00
C SER A 217 -33.20 64.00 27.43
N THR A 218 -32.32 64.91 27.85
CA THR A 218 -30.90 64.88 27.45
C THR A 218 -30.20 63.62 27.97
N SER A 219 -30.48 63.23 29.22
CA SER A 219 -29.96 61.99 29.83
C SER A 219 -30.50 60.73 29.13
N PHE A 220 -31.78 60.71 28.77
CA PHE A 220 -32.39 59.62 28.00
C PHE A 220 -31.75 59.47 26.61
N ARG A 221 -31.54 60.57 25.90
CA ARG A 221 -30.83 60.57 24.60
C ARG A 221 -29.39 60.08 24.75
N ALA A 222 -28.68 60.51 25.79
CA ALA A 222 -27.32 60.06 26.06
C ALA A 222 -27.27 58.55 26.34
N THR A 223 -28.22 58.04 27.13
CA THR A 223 -28.34 56.62 27.47
C THR A 223 -28.70 55.76 26.25
N CYS A 224 -29.64 56.22 25.41
CA CYS A 224 -29.96 55.54 24.15
C CYS A 224 -28.76 55.51 23.20
N SER A 225 -28.05 56.63 23.05
CA SER A 225 -26.85 56.72 22.22
C SER A 225 -25.73 55.79 22.71
N ALA A 226 -25.52 55.69 24.03
CA ALA A 226 -24.56 54.76 24.62
C ALA A 226 -24.95 53.29 24.41
N THR A 227 -26.25 52.98 24.50
CA THR A 227 -26.78 51.63 24.24
C THR A 227 -26.58 51.25 22.77
N ILE A 228 -26.87 52.17 21.85
CA ILE A 228 -26.61 52.01 20.41
C ILE A 228 -25.13 51.76 20.13
N ALA A 229 -24.24 52.56 20.72
CA ALA A 229 -22.79 52.37 20.57
C ALA A 229 -22.34 50.99 21.06
N THR A 230 -22.93 50.50 22.15
CA THR A 230 -22.66 49.17 22.69
C THR A 230 -23.14 48.06 21.75
N VAL A 231 -24.35 48.18 21.20
CA VAL A 231 -24.88 47.22 20.20
C VAL A 231 -24.02 47.21 18.93
N GLN A 232 -23.58 48.37 18.47
CA GLN A 232 -22.67 48.51 17.33
C GLN A 232 -21.35 47.77 17.58
N HIS A 233 -20.79 47.92 18.78
CA HIS A 233 -19.57 47.20 19.17
C HIS A 233 -19.77 45.68 19.20
N CYS A 234 -20.91 45.20 19.71
CA CYS A 234 -21.25 43.78 19.69
C CYS A 234 -21.38 43.24 18.25
N VAL A 235 -21.96 44.02 17.33
CA VAL A 235 -22.05 43.67 15.90
C VAL A 235 -20.65 43.52 15.27
N ASP A 236 -19.74 44.45 15.53
CA ASP A 236 -18.37 44.39 15.00
C ASP A 236 -17.60 43.16 15.51
N LEU A 237 -17.77 42.79 16.79
CA LEU A 237 -17.19 41.58 17.36
C LEU A 237 -17.73 40.31 16.68
N LEU A 238 -19.03 40.27 16.37
CA LEU A 238 -19.64 39.14 15.67
C LEU A 238 -19.15 39.05 14.21
N LYS A 239 -18.99 40.18 13.50
CA LYS A 239 -18.42 40.22 12.15
C LYS A 239 -16.98 39.68 12.11
N ARG A 240 -16.15 40.03 13.10
CA ARG A 240 -14.78 39.49 13.21
C ARG A 240 -14.79 37.98 13.40
N ARG A 241 -15.69 37.46 14.26
CA ARG A 241 -15.84 36.02 14.51
C ARG A 241 -16.28 35.25 13.25
N GLU A 242 -17.17 35.82 12.45
CA GLU A 242 -17.60 35.21 11.19
C GLU A 242 -16.45 35.07 10.18
N ARG A 243 -15.64 36.12 10.02
CA ARG A 243 -14.46 36.09 9.12
C ARG A 243 -13.44 35.05 9.55
N GLN A 244 -13.18 34.95 10.86
CA GLN A 244 -12.29 33.93 11.42
C GLN A 244 -12.82 32.52 11.16
N ALA A 245 -14.13 32.29 11.30
CA ALA A 245 -14.74 30.99 11.03
C ALA A 245 -14.60 30.57 9.56
N ARG A 246 -14.80 31.48 8.60
CA ARG A 246 -14.61 31.19 7.17
C ARG A 246 -13.16 30.86 6.83
N SER A 247 -12.22 31.65 7.33
CA SER A 247 -10.79 31.41 7.11
C SER A 247 -10.34 30.06 7.69
N ALA A 248 -10.88 29.67 8.85
CA ALA A 248 -10.63 28.35 9.43
C ALA A 248 -11.19 27.19 8.59
N GLU A 249 -12.35 27.37 7.96
CA GLU A 249 -12.96 26.36 7.08
C GLU A 249 -12.17 26.16 5.78
N GLU A 250 -11.67 27.25 5.18
CA GLU A 250 -10.79 27.21 4.00
C GLU A 250 -9.47 26.50 4.31
N LEU A 251 -8.83 26.85 5.45
CA LEU A 251 -7.62 26.18 5.92
C LEU A 251 -7.85 24.68 6.18
N TYR A 252 -8.99 24.31 6.77
CA TYR A 252 -9.33 22.91 7.02
C TYR A 252 -9.50 22.13 5.71
N MET A 253 -10.17 22.70 4.71
CA MET A 253 -10.32 22.07 3.39
C MET A 253 -8.98 21.94 2.65
N ALA A 254 -8.12 22.96 2.72
CA ALA A 254 -6.78 22.91 2.15
C ALA A 254 -5.94 21.81 2.82
N LEU A 255 -5.94 21.74 4.15
CA LEU A 255 -5.22 20.72 4.91
C LEU A 255 -5.74 19.31 4.59
N LYS A 256 -7.06 19.15 4.47
CA LYS A 256 -7.69 17.87 4.10
C LYS A 256 -7.28 17.42 2.70
N ASN A 257 -7.20 18.35 1.75
CA ASN A 257 -6.75 18.05 0.39
C ASN A 257 -5.26 17.67 0.37
N GLN A 258 -4.40 18.42 1.07
CA GLN A 258 -2.98 18.07 1.23
C GLN A 258 -2.80 16.71 1.90
N LEU A 259 -3.58 16.39 2.93
CA LEU A 259 -3.51 15.09 3.60
C LEU A 259 -3.92 13.95 2.67
N ASN A 260 -4.94 14.14 1.83
CA ASN A 260 -5.33 13.15 0.84
C ASN A 260 -4.27 13.00 -0.27
N GLU A 261 -3.65 14.08 -0.72
CA GLU A 261 -2.56 14.03 -1.69
C GLU A 261 -1.32 13.33 -1.11
N ALA A 262 -0.95 13.62 0.13
CA ALA A 262 0.13 12.94 0.85
C ALA A 262 -0.16 11.44 1.07
N ARG A 263 -1.42 11.08 1.33
CA ARG A 263 -1.85 9.67 1.41
C ARG A 263 -1.78 8.96 0.07
N LEU A 264 -2.11 9.64 -1.02
CA LEU A 264 -2.03 9.11 -2.38
C LEU A 264 -0.57 8.99 -2.86
N SER A 265 0.32 9.89 -2.44
CA SER A 265 1.77 9.79 -2.74
C SER A 265 2.48 8.76 -1.88
N SER A 266 1.95 8.44 -0.70
CA SER A 266 2.41 7.34 0.15
C SER A 266 1.94 5.97 -0.36
N LYS A 267 1.14 5.92 -1.43
CA LYS A 267 0.71 4.64 -1.97
C LYS A 267 1.81 4.07 -2.87
N PRO A 268 2.09 2.79 -2.66
CA PRO A 268 3.13 2.09 -3.35
C PRO A 268 2.69 1.95 -4.83
N GLY A 269 3.50 2.53 -5.73
CA GLY A 269 3.26 2.60 -7.17
C GLY A 269 4.38 1.96 -8.01
N PRO A 270 4.21 1.88 -9.34
CA PRO A 270 5.22 1.33 -10.26
C PRO A 270 6.53 2.12 -10.33
N ASP A 271 6.64 3.25 -9.61
CA ASP A 271 7.76 4.19 -9.65
C ASP A 271 8.70 4.10 -8.44
N ASP A 272 8.43 3.18 -7.51
CA ASP A 272 9.32 2.98 -6.35
C ASP A 272 10.66 2.36 -6.78
N GLU A 273 11.75 2.92 -6.26
CA GLU A 273 13.10 2.46 -6.56
C GLU A 273 13.41 1.11 -5.90
N GLU A 274 14.35 0.36 -6.48
CA GLU A 274 14.79 -0.93 -5.98
C GLU A 274 16.01 -0.81 -5.09
N GLY A 275 16.24 -1.83 -4.26
CA GLY A 275 17.43 -1.89 -3.41
C GLY A 275 17.42 -0.84 -2.30
N PRO A 276 18.58 -0.33 -1.86
CA PRO A 276 18.70 0.47 -0.63
C PRO A 276 17.98 1.82 -0.66
N HIS A 277 17.52 2.25 -1.84
CA HIS A 277 16.75 3.49 -2.02
C HIS A 277 15.25 3.24 -2.13
N SER A 278 14.81 1.99 -1.96
CA SER A 278 13.38 1.67 -1.99
C SER A 278 12.63 2.40 -0.89
N THR A 279 11.60 3.13 -1.30
CA THR A 279 10.69 3.91 -0.45
C THR A 279 9.57 3.06 0.16
N LEU A 280 9.58 1.75 -0.10
CA LEU A 280 8.60 0.83 0.45
C LEU A 280 8.69 0.72 1.98
N PRO A 281 7.54 0.73 2.66
CA PRO A 281 7.44 0.25 4.03
C PRO A 281 7.88 -1.23 4.18
N ASP A 282 8.51 -1.57 5.31
CA ASP A 282 9.03 -2.92 5.60
C ASP A 282 7.95 -4.03 5.56
N ASP A 283 6.73 -3.69 5.96
CA ASP A 283 5.57 -4.61 5.95
C ASP A 283 5.14 -4.94 4.52
N GLU A 284 5.12 -3.95 3.64
CA GLU A 284 4.80 -4.18 2.23
C GLU A 284 5.93 -4.89 1.48
N PHE A 285 7.19 -4.59 1.81
CA PHE A 285 8.33 -5.36 1.32
C PHE A 285 8.14 -6.84 1.63
N TYR A 286 7.74 -7.15 2.87
CA TYR A 286 7.52 -8.51 3.32
C TYR A 286 6.39 -9.21 2.55
N ASP A 287 5.23 -8.56 2.39
CA ASP A 287 4.09 -9.10 1.64
C ASP A 287 4.43 -9.32 0.15
N ALA A 288 5.20 -8.41 -0.45
CA ALA A 288 5.66 -8.52 -1.83
C ALA A 288 6.56 -9.75 -2.04
N VAL A 289 7.50 -9.94 -1.13
CA VAL A 289 8.40 -11.10 -1.11
C VAL A 289 7.62 -12.40 -0.88
N GLU A 290 6.70 -12.42 0.08
CA GLU A 290 5.85 -13.57 0.39
C GLU A 290 5.07 -14.04 -0.83
N THR A 291 4.35 -13.13 -1.47
CA THR A 291 3.59 -13.43 -2.68
C THR A 291 4.49 -13.89 -3.83
N GLY A 292 5.72 -13.37 -3.91
CA GLY A 292 6.72 -13.81 -4.89
C GLY A 292 7.07 -15.29 -4.75
N PHE A 293 7.28 -15.77 -3.53
CA PHE A 293 7.53 -17.19 -3.26
C PHE A 293 6.30 -18.08 -3.51
N ASP A 294 5.11 -17.63 -3.09
CA ASP A 294 3.87 -18.39 -3.31
C ASP A 294 3.61 -18.59 -4.81
N LYS A 295 3.88 -17.57 -5.63
CA LYS A 295 3.80 -17.69 -7.10
C LYS A 295 4.80 -18.72 -7.65
N MET A 296 6.03 -18.77 -7.12
CA MET A 296 7.01 -19.78 -7.55
C MET A 296 6.52 -21.20 -7.22
N GLU A 297 5.82 -21.35 -6.09
CA GLU A 297 5.19 -22.61 -5.67
C GLU A 297 4.01 -22.98 -6.59
N GLU A 298 3.14 -22.03 -6.91
CA GLU A 298 2.04 -22.21 -7.87
C GLU A 298 2.53 -22.57 -9.29
N GLU A 299 3.53 -21.85 -9.81
CA GLU A 299 4.12 -22.14 -11.12
C GLU A 299 4.70 -23.56 -11.16
N ARG A 300 5.30 -24.02 -10.06
CA ARG A 300 5.81 -25.39 -9.96
C ARG A 300 4.65 -26.38 -9.98
N CYS A 301 3.62 -26.19 -9.14
CA CYS A 301 2.42 -27.02 -9.14
C CYS A 301 1.74 -27.09 -10.51
N ALA A 302 1.71 -25.97 -11.26
CA ALA A 302 1.17 -25.91 -12.60
C ALA A 302 2.04 -26.64 -13.65
N ARG A 303 3.37 -26.62 -13.50
CA ARG A 303 4.30 -27.40 -14.34
C ARG A 303 4.26 -28.90 -14.05
N VAL A 304 3.67 -29.33 -12.93
CA VAL A 304 3.38 -30.75 -12.68
C VAL A 304 2.20 -31.17 -13.57
N SER A 305 2.45 -31.39 -14.86
CA SER A 305 1.56 -32.08 -15.78
C SER A 305 2.34 -33.11 -16.59
N SER A 306 1.84 -34.34 -16.54
CA SER A 306 2.40 -35.62 -17.02
C SER A 306 3.71 -36.06 -16.36
N PRO A 307 3.80 -37.32 -15.86
CA PRO A 307 5.05 -37.87 -15.38
C PRO A 307 5.97 -38.00 -16.59
N THR A 308 6.86 -37.02 -16.79
CA THR A 308 8.07 -37.22 -17.59
C THR A 308 8.68 -38.50 -17.08
N GLU A 309 8.90 -39.46 -17.98
CA GLU A 309 9.41 -40.79 -17.65
C GLU A 309 10.43 -40.66 -16.52
N VAL A 310 10.06 -41.16 -15.35
CA VAL A 310 10.97 -41.26 -14.21
C VAL A 310 12.12 -42.07 -14.76
N THR A 311 13.20 -41.43 -15.14
CA THR A 311 14.42 -42.12 -15.56
C THR A 311 14.93 -42.76 -14.28
N ARG A 312 14.42 -43.98 -14.06
CA ARG A 312 14.73 -44.92 -12.99
C ARG A 312 16.12 -45.47 -13.24
N ASP A 313 17.11 -44.59 -13.33
CA ASP A 313 18.50 -44.97 -13.45
C ASP A 313 18.94 -45.55 -12.09
N GLU A 314 19.74 -46.62 -12.15
CA GLU A 314 20.46 -47.12 -10.99
C GLU A 314 21.24 -45.94 -10.38
N VAL A 315 21.24 -45.84 -9.04
CA VAL A 315 21.95 -44.77 -8.35
C VAL A 315 23.45 -44.98 -8.58
N GLU A 316 24.01 -44.37 -9.62
CA GLU A 316 25.46 -44.24 -9.81
C GLU A 316 25.98 -43.32 -8.70
N LEU A 317 26.27 -43.92 -7.57
CA LEU A 317 26.83 -43.24 -6.42
C LEU A 317 28.30 -42.98 -6.69
N PRO A 318 28.84 -41.80 -6.31
CA PRO A 318 30.27 -41.54 -6.39
C PRO A 318 31.05 -42.67 -5.70
N PRO A 319 32.17 -43.13 -6.28
CA PRO A 319 33.02 -44.13 -5.68
C PRO A 319 33.43 -43.69 -4.26
N PRO A 320 33.54 -44.61 -3.29
CA PRO A 320 33.96 -44.26 -1.92
C PRO A 320 35.42 -43.77 -1.83
N ALA A 321 36.21 -43.83 -2.91
CA ALA A 321 37.59 -43.40 -2.95
C ALA A 321 37.70 -41.98 -3.53
N ILE A 322 38.52 -41.14 -2.88
CA ILE A 322 38.84 -39.78 -3.35
C ILE A 322 39.51 -39.90 -4.73
N ASP A 323 38.94 -39.22 -5.73
CA ASP A 323 39.50 -39.18 -7.08
C ASP A 323 40.85 -38.46 -7.05
N ASN A 324 41.89 -39.08 -7.60
CA ASN A 324 43.22 -38.47 -7.69
C ASN A 324 43.19 -37.10 -8.41
N ARG A 325 42.26 -36.90 -9.36
CA ARG A 325 42.04 -35.61 -10.04
C ARG A 325 41.72 -34.48 -9.07
N LEU A 326 40.94 -34.78 -8.03
CA LEU A 326 40.57 -33.81 -7.02
C LEU A 326 41.79 -33.39 -6.21
N THR A 327 42.61 -34.34 -5.76
CA THR A 327 43.74 -34.06 -4.85
C THR A 327 44.83 -33.16 -5.42
N VAL A 328 44.92 -33.05 -6.75
CA VAL A 328 45.87 -32.17 -7.46
C VAL A 328 45.23 -30.86 -7.92
N HIS A 329 43.92 -30.69 -7.73
CA HIS A 329 43.19 -29.50 -8.14
C HIS A 329 43.53 -28.29 -7.26
N PRO A 330 43.65 -27.06 -7.80
CA PRO A 330 43.98 -25.87 -7.01
C PRO A 330 43.01 -25.58 -5.85
N LEU A 331 41.73 -25.95 -5.99
CA LEU A 331 40.72 -25.77 -4.94
C LEU A 331 40.80 -26.83 -3.83
N TRP A 332 41.55 -27.91 -3.99
CA TRP A 332 41.56 -29.02 -3.02
C TRP A 332 41.93 -28.63 -1.60
N PRO A 333 42.96 -27.80 -1.33
CA PRO A 333 43.28 -27.41 0.04
C PRO A 333 42.13 -26.70 0.76
N GLU A 334 41.34 -25.92 0.01
CA GLU A 334 40.15 -25.25 0.54
C GLU A 334 38.99 -26.24 0.72
N ILE A 335 38.71 -27.05 -0.31
CA ILE A 335 37.64 -28.06 -0.28
C ILE A 335 37.85 -29.02 0.89
N ASP A 336 39.05 -29.56 1.05
CA ASP A 336 39.37 -30.54 2.09
C ASP A 336 39.20 -29.95 3.49
N ARG A 337 39.75 -28.73 3.70
CA ARG A 337 39.65 -28.03 4.96
C ARG A 337 38.19 -27.70 5.31
N ILE A 338 37.47 -27.01 4.43
CA ILE A 338 36.11 -26.52 4.71
C ILE A 338 35.13 -27.68 4.85
N SER A 339 35.16 -28.67 3.96
CA SER A 339 34.24 -29.82 4.07
C SER A 339 34.51 -30.67 5.31
N THR A 340 35.76 -30.76 5.77
CA THR A 340 36.11 -31.41 7.04
C THR A 340 35.61 -30.63 8.25
N GLU A 341 35.82 -29.31 8.29
CA GLU A 341 35.30 -28.45 9.36
C GLU A 341 33.76 -28.53 9.44
N GLN A 342 33.07 -28.46 8.30
CA GLN A 342 31.62 -28.47 8.23
C GLN A 342 31.02 -29.82 8.66
N ILE A 343 31.56 -30.96 8.21
CA ILE A 343 31.02 -32.29 8.58
C ILE A 343 31.25 -32.60 10.07
N GLN A 344 32.36 -32.14 10.64
CA GLN A 344 32.66 -32.30 12.07
C GLN A 344 31.71 -31.45 12.94
N ALA A 345 31.52 -30.18 12.57
CA ALA A 345 30.66 -29.25 13.30
C ALA A 345 29.15 -29.53 13.16
N ALA A 346 28.74 -30.23 12.09
CA ALA A 346 27.32 -30.39 11.75
C ALA A 346 26.48 -31.01 12.88
N PHE A 347 26.99 -32.00 13.60
CA PHE A 347 26.26 -32.68 14.70
C PHE A 347 26.60 -32.16 16.10
N GLU A 348 27.39 -31.09 16.23
CA GLU A 348 27.66 -30.47 17.52
C GLU A 348 26.38 -29.91 18.16
N GLY A 349 26.29 -29.98 19.48
CA GLY A 349 25.13 -29.53 20.24
C GLY A 349 24.86 -28.03 20.06
N VAL A 350 23.58 -27.67 20.04
CA VAL A 350 23.12 -26.26 19.97
C VAL A 350 22.92 -25.63 21.35
N GLY A 351 23.20 -26.36 22.44
CA GLY A 351 23.04 -25.89 23.83
C GLY A 351 24.37 -25.82 24.57
N GLY A 352 24.60 -24.72 25.29
CA GLY A 352 25.78 -24.55 26.15
C GLY A 352 26.06 -23.10 26.51
N GLU A 353 26.57 -22.31 25.55
CA GLU A 353 27.11 -20.95 25.84
C GLU A 353 26.97 -19.97 24.65
N ILE A 354 26.36 -20.39 23.53
CA ILE A 354 26.41 -19.66 22.26
C ILE A 354 24.98 -19.44 21.76
N GLY A 355 24.62 -18.18 21.48
CA GLY A 355 23.27 -17.66 21.21
C GLY A 355 22.49 -18.24 20.01
N TRP A 356 22.34 -19.55 19.93
CA TRP A 356 21.40 -20.25 19.06
C TRP A 356 19.97 -20.08 19.59
N GLN A 357 19.08 -19.63 18.75
CA GLN A 357 17.66 -19.44 19.02
C GLN A 357 16.84 -20.41 18.17
N LEU A 358 15.99 -21.22 18.80
CA LEU A 358 15.00 -22.04 18.09
C LEU A 358 13.95 -21.10 17.49
N PHE A 359 13.71 -21.19 16.17
CA PHE A 359 12.72 -20.34 15.48
C PHE A 359 11.61 -21.13 14.77
N ALA A 360 11.80 -22.44 14.54
CA ALA A 360 10.80 -23.33 13.99
C ALA A 360 10.99 -24.77 14.53
N GLU A 361 9.88 -25.44 14.81
CA GLU A 361 9.83 -26.85 15.20
C GLU A 361 8.59 -27.51 14.58
N GLU A 362 8.78 -28.62 13.88
CA GLU A 362 7.71 -29.40 13.27
C GLU A 362 8.07 -30.90 13.33
N GLY A 363 7.40 -31.66 14.20
CA GLY A 363 7.70 -33.08 14.40
C GLY A 363 9.15 -33.31 14.83
N ASP A 364 9.89 -34.09 14.06
CA ASP A 364 11.32 -34.37 14.29
C ASP A 364 12.26 -33.26 13.75
N MET A 365 11.72 -32.21 13.12
CA MET A 365 12.49 -31.10 12.56
C MET A 365 12.59 -29.95 13.55
N ARG A 366 13.80 -29.47 13.81
CA ARG A 366 14.09 -28.29 14.64
C ARG A 366 15.03 -27.35 13.93
N MET A 367 14.74 -26.06 13.94
CA MET A 367 15.56 -25.05 13.27
C MET A 367 16.02 -23.96 14.22
N TYR A 368 17.31 -23.72 14.17
CA TYR A 368 18.02 -22.79 15.02
C TYR A 368 18.69 -21.72 14.15
N ARG A 369 18.74 -20.52 14.69
CA ARG A 369 19.46 -19.39 14.09
C ARG A 369 20.37 -18.75 15.13
N ARG A 370 21.43 -18.10 14.70
CA ARG A 370 22.21 -17.19 15.53
C ARG A 370 22.21 -15.83 14.87
N GLU A 371 21.74 -14.80 15.55
CA GLU A 371 21.72 -13.46 14.98
C GLU A 371 23.15 -12.95 14.81
N MET A 372 23.50 -12.53 13.59
CA MET A 372 24.82 -12.03 13.24
C MET A 372 24.67 -11.00 12.13
N GLU A 373 25.15 -9.79 12.38
CA GLU A 373 25.24 -8.74 11.38
C GLU A 373 26.69 -8.35 11.19
N VAL A 374 27.15 -8.36 9.95
CA VAL A 374 28.52 -7.99 9.56
C VAL A 374 28.40 -6.90 8.51
N ASP A 375 29.00 -5.74 8.75
CA ASP A 375 28.93 -4.57 7.87
C ASP A 375 27.50 -4.14 7.50
N GLY A 376 26.56 -4.27 8.45
CA GLY A 376 25.14 -3.97 8.26
C GLY A 376 24.37 -4.99 7.42
N MET A 377 25.00 -6.11 7.05
CA MET A 377 24.37 -7.22 6.33
C MET A 377 24.01 -8.34 7.32
N VAL A 378 22.77 -8.84 7.23
CA VAL A 378 22.33 -10.00 7.99
C VAL A 378 23.01 -11.25 7.45
N MET A 379 23.80 -11.89 8.31
CA MET A 379 24.58 -13.09 8.03
C MET A 379 24.27 -14.19 9.05
N ASP A 380 23.05 -14.22 9.57
CA ASP A 380 22.59 -15.15 10.60
C ASP A 380 22.93 -16.61 10.23
N PRO A 381 23.83 -17.31 10.95
CA PRO A 381 24.05 -18.73 10.74
C PRO A 381 22.79 -19.51 11.12
N LEU A 382 22.38 -20.42 10.23
CA LEU A 382 21.21 -21.27 10.38
C LEU A 382 21.65 -22.73 10.53
N LYS A 383 20.97 -23.45 11.41
CA LYS A 383 21.18 -24.88 11.64
C LYS A 383 19.84 -25.58 11.82
N ALA A 384 19.55 -26.54 10.96
CA ALA A 384 18.37 -27.39 11.07
C ALA A 384 18.78 -28.82 11.41
N MET A 385 18.06 -29.43 12.34
CA MET A 385 18.22 -30.82 12.75
C MET A 385 16.93 -31.55 12.39
N HIS A 386 17.03 -32.68 11.70
CA HIS A 386 15.88 -33.48 11.30
C HIS A 386 16.19 -34.98 11.34
N LYS A 387 15.14 -35.81 11.37
CA LYS A 387 15.25 -37.27 11.29
C LYS A 387 14.24 -37.79 10.29
N VAL A 388 14.71 -38.68 9.41
CA VAL A 388 13.92 -39.26 8.32
C VAL A 388 14.12 -40.77 8.32
N ARG A 389 13.04 -41.54 8.16
CA ARG A 389 13.08 -43.01 8.13
C ARG A 389 13.11 -43.52 6.68
N GLY A 390 13.69 -44.70 6.47
CA GLY A 390 13.62 -45.45 5.21
C GLY A 390 14.52 -44.97 4.06
N VAL A 391 15.39 -44.01 4.35
CA VAL A 391 16.43 -43.51 3.43
C VAL A 391 17.77 -43.46 4.14
N SER A 392 18.86 -43.71 3.41
CA SER A 392 20.22 -43.61 3.95
C SER A 392 20.81 -42.20 3.82
N ALA A 393 21.90 -41.96 4.54
CA ALA A 393 22.70 -40.74 4.45
C ALA A 393 23.30 -40.59 3.05
N ARG A 394 23.69 -41.70 2.43
CA ARG A 394 24.26 -41.73 1.08
C ARG A 394 23.23 -41.36 0.03
N GLU A 395 22.01 -41.91 0.12
CA GLU A 395 20.89 -41.56 -0.75
C GLU A 395 20.55 -40.06 -0.61
N MET A 396 20.46 -39.56 0.63
CA MET A 396 20.17 -38.15 0.89
C MET A 396 21.21 -37.21 0.27
N CYS A 397 22.50 -37.50 0.47
CA CYS A 397 23.58 -36.69 -0.11
C CYS A 397 23.61 -36.80 -1.64
N HIS A 398 23.31 -37.96 -2.23
CA HIS A 398 23.26 -38.13 -3.68
C HIS A 398 22.24 -37.20 -4.34
N TYR A 399 20.99 -37.21 -3.85
CA TYR A 399 19.92 -36.37 -4.42
C TYR A 399 20.13 -34.87 -4.17
N PHE A 400 20.84 -34.50 -3.10
CA PHE A 400 21.19 -33.11 -2.84
C PHE A 400 22.31 -32.61 -3.76
N PHE A 401 23.35 -33.42 -3.97
CA PHE A 401 24.51 -33.10 -4.79
C PHE A 401 24.21 -33.11 -6.29
N ASN A 402 23.52 -34.16 -6.77
CA ASN A 402 23.43 -34.44 -8.20
C ASN A 402 22.56 -33.39 -8.93
N PRO A 403 23.11 -32.68 -9.93
CA PRO A 403 22.41 -31.62 -10.64
C PRO A 403 21.18 -32.09 -11.41
N ARG A 404 21.14 -33.38 -11.82
CA ARG A 404 20.01 -33.94 -12.58
C ARG A 404 18.67 -33.77 -11.87
N TYR A 405 18.67 -33.90 -10.55
CA TYR A 405 17.45 -33.86 -9.73
C TYR A 405 17.15 -32.47 -9.17
N ARG A 406 18.05 -31.49 -9.35
CA ARG A 406 17.97 -30.19 -8.68
C ARG A 406 16.65 -29.47 -8.96
N TYR A 407 16.21 -29.43 -10.21
CA TYR A 407 14.97 -28.75 -10.63
C TYR A 407 13.69 -29.45 -10.17
N GLU A 408 13.76 -30.71 -9.72
CA GLU A 408 12.58 -31.45 -9.24
C GLU A 408 12.16 -31.01 -7.83
N TRP A 409 13.15 -30.64 -7.02
CA TRP A 409 12.95 -30.24 -5.63
C TRP A 409 13.35 -28.81 -5.31
N GLU A 410 14.10 -28.07 -6.13
CA GLU A 410 14.44 -26.67 -5.89
C GLU A 410 13.49 -25.73 -6.66
N THR A 411 12.87 -24.76 -5.97
CA THR A 411 11.90 -23.83 -6.60
C THR A 411 12.44 -22.43 -6.84
N THR A 412 13.52 -22.08 -6.13
CA THR A 412 14.07 -20.72 -6.13
C THR A 412 15.07 -20.48 -7.26
N LEU A 413 15.51 -21.54 -7.95
CA LEU A 413 16.45 -21.44 -9.06
C LEU A 413 15.79 -20.96 -10.36
N GLU A 414 16.49 -20.05 -11.04
CA GLU A 414 16.22 -19.62 -12.41
C GLU A 414 17.11 -20.43 -13.37
N THR A 415 18.43 -20.34 -13.21
CA THR A 415 19.40 -21.12 -14.00
C THR A 415 20.43 -21.82 -13.12
N MET A 416 20.94 -22.96 -13.59
CA MET A 416 22.05 -23.70 -12.99
C MET A 416 22.99 -24.18 -14.09
N ASN A 417 24.23 -23.72 -14.05
CA ASN A 417 25.29 -24.11 -14.96
C ASN A 417 26.39 -24.84 -14.19
N ILE A 418 26.87 -25.94 -14.75
CA ILE A 418 28.11 -26.60 -14.30
C ILE A 418 29.26 -25.84 -14.94
N VAL A 419 30.02 -25.12 -14.14
CA VAL A 419 31.18 -24.34 -14.57
C VAL A 419 32.37 -25.26 -14.80
N GLU A 420 32.57 -26.22 -13.90
CA GLU A 420 33.68 -27.17 -13.95
C GLU A 420 33.28 -28.52 -13.34
N ASP A 421 33.70 -29.60 -14.01
CA ASP A 421 33.58 -30.99 -13.53
C ASP A 421 34.96 -31.49 -13.11
N ILE A 422 35.26 -31.34 -11.81
CA ILE A 422 36.58 -31.64 -11.24
C ILE A 422 36.72 -33.16 -11.12
N SER A 423 35.74 -33.79 -10.47
CA SER A 423 35.67 -35.23 -10.18
C SER A 423 34.22 -35.66 -9.92
N THR A 424 33.98 -36.98 -9.87
CA THR A 424 32.64 -37.56 -9.66
C THR A 424 31.92 -37.13 -8.37
N ASP A 425 32.67 -36.63 -7.39
CA ASP A 425 32.21 -36.15 -6.09
C ASP A 425 32.35 -34.62 -5.91
N THR A 426 32.84 -33.90 -6.93
CA THR A 426 33.14 -32.46 -6.84
C THR A 426 32.83 -31.71 -8.14
N LEU A 427 31.91 -30.75 -8.06
CA LEU A 427 31.49 -29.90 -9.18
C LEU A 427 31.56 -28.43 -8.80
N VAL A 428 31.79 -27.55 -9.77
CA VAL A 428 31.64 -26.09 -9.60
C VAL A 428 30.35 -25.63 -10.29
N PHE A 429 29.51 -24.92 -9.56
CA PHE A 429 28.22 -24.43 -10.02
C PHE A 429 28.18 -22.91 -10.08
N HIS A 430 27.58 -22.39 -11.14
CA HIS A 430 27.04 -21.03 -11.20
C HIS A 430 25.51 -21.13 -11.24
N GLN A 431 24.84 -20.52 -10.26
CA GLN A 431 23.40 -20.55 -10.13
C GLN A 431 22.85 -19.14 -10.08
N THR A 432 21.76 -18.88 -10.81
CA THR A 432 20.99 -17.66 -10.67
C THR A 432 19.65 -18.00 -10.01
N PHE A 433 19.23 -17.14 -9.10
CA PHE A 433 17.97 -17.31 -8.38
C PHE A 433 16.89 -16.45 -9.02
N LYS A 434 15.65 -16.93 -8.94
CA LYS A 434 14.48 -16.17 -9.34
C LYS A 434 14.45 -14.85 -8.59
N ARG A 435 14.19 -13.79 -9.33
CA ARG A 435 14.20 -12.43 -8.80
C ARG A 435 12.98 -12.21 -7.90
N ILE A 436 13.19 -11.65 -6.72
CA ILE A 436 12.14 -11.29 -5.77
C ILE A 436 12.26 -9.81 -5.46
N TRP A 437 11.39 -9.02 -6.07
CA TRP A 437 11.29 -7.58 -5.87
C TRP A 437 10.89 -7.28 -4.40
N PRO A 438 11.38 -6.20 -3.79
CA PRO A 438 12.16 -5.07 -4.36
C PRO A 438 13.67 -5.26 -4.34
N ALA A 439 14.12 -6.48 -4.12
CA ALA A 439 15.52 -6.77 -3.97
C ALA A 439 16.11 -7.26 -5.31
N SER A 440 17.35 -6.86 -5.63
CA SER A 440 18.02 -7.19 -6.90
C SER A 440 18.08 -8.71 -7.15
N GLN A 441 18.28 -9.14 -8.39
CA GLN A 441 18.46 -10.58 -8.64
C GLN A 441 19.75 -11.08 -7.98
N ARG A 442 19.78 -12.34 -7.54
CA ARG A 442 20.95 -12.96 -6.89
C ARG A 442 21.54 -14.07 -7.75
N ASP A 443 22.86 -14.20 -7.72
CA ASP A 443 23.57 -15.38 -8.21
C ASP A 443 24.52 -15.93 -7.13
N ALA A 444 24.92 -17.20 -7.28
CA ALA A 444 25.94 -17.83 -6.45
C ALA A 444 26.88 -18.64 -7.33
N LEU A 445 28.18 -18.49 -7.08
CA LEU A 445 29.24 -19.29 -7.68
C LEU A 445 29.94 -20.06 -6.55
N PHE A 446 29.88 -21.38 -6.59
CA PHE A 446 30.37 -22.22 -5.50
C PHE A 446 30.84 -23.59 -6.00
N TRP A 447 31.82 -24.18 -5.32
CA TRP A 447 32.09 -25.60 -5.46
C TRP A 447 31.15 -26.39 -4.55
N SER A 448 30.79 -27.60 -4.97
CA SER A 448 29.98 -28.57 -4.22
C SER A 448 30.78 -29.86 -4.12
N HIS A 449 30.95 -30.40 -2.92
CA HIS A 449 31.76 -31.59 -2.68
C HIS A 449 31.04 -32.58 -1.76
N VAL A 450 31.05 -33.87 -2.13
CA VAL A 450 30.54 -34.97 -1.31
C VAL A 450 31.67 -35.60 -0.51
N ARG A 451 31.51 -35.66 0.81
CA ARG A 451 32.48 -36.27 1.73
C ARG A 451 31.84 -37.39 2.54
N SER A 452 32.56 -38.50 2.69
CA SER A 452 32.21 -39.56 3.65
C SER A 452 32.99 -39.39 4.96
N ALA A 453 32.40 -39.85 6.05
CA ALA A 453 32.98 -39.86 7.38
C ALA A 453 32.55 -41.14 8.14
N PRO A 454 33.21 -41.46 9.27
CA PRO A 454 32.85 -42.63 10.08
C PRO A 454 31.37 -42.67 10.49
N GLN A 455 30.91 -43.83 10.96
CA GLN A 455 29.53 -44.04 11.45
C GLN A 455 28.44 -43.83 10.39
N HIS A 456 28.69 -44.24 9.14
CA HIS A 456 27.75 -44.06 8.03
C HIS A 456 27.32 -42.59 7.85
N THR A 457 28.30 -41.69 7.94
CA THR A 457 28.09 -40.25 7.81
C THR A 457 28.52 -39.80 6.43
N TYR A 458 27.68 -39.02 5.77
CA TYR A 458 28.00 -38.35 4.51
C TYR A 458 27.63 -36.88 4.62
N ALA A 459 28.34 -36.00 3.92
CA ALA A 459 27.94 -34.62 3.79
C ALA A 459 28.15 -34.10 2.38
N VAL A 460 27.29 -33.17 1.98
CA VAL A 460 27.52 -32.33 0.81
C VAL A 460 27.80 -30.92 1.29
N THR A 461 28.96 -30.38 0.94
CA THR A 461 29.36 -29.02 1.28
C THR A 461 29.38 -28.17 0.03
N ASN A 462 28.65 -27.06 0.05
CA ASN A 462 28.65 -26.03 -0.98
C ASN A 462 29.32 -24.78 -0.40
N HIS A 463 30.37 -24.29 -1.05
CA HIS A 463 31.09 -23.10 -0.58
C HIS A 463 31.47 -22.18 -1.73
N SER A 464 31.21 -20.89 -1.55
CA SER A 464 31.47 -19.89 -2.58
C SER A 464 32.92 -19.86 -3.02
N THR A 465 33.12 -19.65 -4.32
CA THR A 465 34.43 -19.52 -4.95
C THR A 465 34.41 -18.43 -6.02
N THR A 466 35.53 -18.22 -6.70
CA THR A 466 35.68 -17.20 -7.74
C THR A 466 36.15 -17.83 -9.04
N HIS A 467 35.67 -17.29 -10.17
CA HIS A 467 36.06 -17.73 -11.52
C HIS A 467 36.07 -16.53 -12.46
N ALA A 468 37.10 -16.41 -13.29
CA ALA A 468 37.32 -15.24 -14.15
C ALA A 468 36.16 -14.99 -15.14
N ASP A 469 35.63 -16.07 -15.72
CA ASP A 469 34.51 -16.00 -16.68
C ASP A 469 33.14 -15.72 -16.04
N TYR A 470 33.05 -15.77 -14.70
CA TYR A 470 31.82 -15.52 -13.94
C TYR A 470 32.02 -14.40 -12.90
N PRO A 471 32.39 -13.19 -13.34
CA PRO A 471 32.67 -12.07 -12.44
C PRO A 471 31.44 -11.72 -11.60
N ALA A 472 31.69 -11.42 -10.32
CA ALA A 472 30.64 -11.02 -9.39
C ALA A 472 30.03 -9.66 -9.78
N ASN A 473 28.77 -9.46 -9.42
CA ASN A 473 28.07 -8.18 -9.51
C ASN A 473 28.01 -7.58 -10.93
N THR A 474 27.82 -8.43 -11.94
CA THR A 474 27.63 -7.98 -13.32
C THR A 474 26.18 -7.55 -13.56
N GLY A 475 25.99 -6.32 -14.02
CA GLY A 475 24.67 -5.74 -14.28
C GLY A 475 23.86 -5.54 -12.98
N ALA A 476 22.59 -5.96 -12.99
CA ALA A 476 21.66 -5.83 -11.86
C ALA A 476 21.62 -7.07 -10.94
N CYS A 477 22.55 -8.02 -11.12
CA CYS A 477 22.63 -9.24 -10.32
C CYS A 477 23.70 -9.14 -9.25
N ILE A 478 23.39 -9.48 -8.00
CA ILE A 478 24.28 -9.40 -6.84
C ILE A 478 24.75 -10.80 -6.43
N ARG A 479 26.06 -10.96 -6.20
CA ARG A 479 26.69 -12.23 -5.85
C ARG A 479 26.53 -12.56 -4.37
N LEU A 480 25.86 -13.68 -4.09
CA LEU A 480 25.82 -14.30 -2.78
C LEU A 480 27.17 -14.94 -2.43
N ILE A 481 27.55 -14.86 -1.15
CA ILE A 481 28.65 -15.66 -0.59
C ILE A 481 28.03 -16.68 0.36
N VAL A 482 28.12 -17.96 0.01
CA VAL A 482 27.41 -19.03 0.71
C VAL A 482 28.38 -20.05 1.27
N THR A 483 28.04 -20.58 2.45
CA THR A 483 28.58 -21.84 2.96
C THR A 483 27.41 -22.66 3.46
N VAL A 484 27.14 -23.78 2.79
CA VAL A 484 26.02 -24.67 3.10
C VAL A 484 26.55 -26.09 3.26
N CYS A 485 26.13 -26.80 4.31
CA CYS A 485 26.48 -28.19 4.54
C CYS A 485 25.22 -28.98 4.88
N LEU A 486 24.92 -29.99 4.06
CA LEU A 486 23.94 -31.02 4.40
C LEU A 486 24.70 -32.27 4.87
N ALA A 487 24.81 -32.47 6.18
CA ALA A 487 25.39 -33.67 6.77
C ALA A 487 24.30 -34.65 7.20
N CYS A 488 24.47 -35.91 6.86
CA CYS A 488 23.54 -36.99 7.12
C CYS A 488 24.27 -38.14 7.81
N ARG A 489 23.65 -38.76 8.81
CA ARG A 489 24.17 -39.93 9.51
C ARG A 489 23.10 -40.99 9.62
N SER A 490 23.35 -42.16 9.03
CA SER A 490 22.44 -43.30 9.12
C SER A 490 22.67 -44.13 10.38
N THR A 491 21.58 -44.52 11.02
CA THR A 491 21.57 -45.43 12.17
C THR A 491 20.50 -46.49 11.97
N PHE A 492 20.78 -47.69 12.45
CA PHE A 492 19.88 -48.85 12.43
C PHE A 492 20.21 -49.74 13.65
N PRO A 493 19.29 -50.63 14.08
CA PRO A 493 19.49 -51.45 15.27
C PRO A 493 20.79 -52.27 15.22
N PRO A 494 21.52 -52.38 16.34
CA PRO A 494 22.72 -53.20 16.38
C PRO A 494 22.36 -54.67 16.15
N ASN A 495 23.09 -55.33 15.23
CA ASN A 495 22.92 -56.73 14.80
C ASN A 495 21.81 -57.00 13.78
N GLU A 496 21.15 -55.98 13.23
CA GLU A 496 20.23 -56.15 12.11
C GLU A 496 20.87 -55.73 10.78
N THR A 497 20.49 -56.41 9.69
CA THR A 497 20.82 -55.92 8.35
C THR A 497 19.98 -54.67 8.06
N PRO A 498 20.61 -53.58 7.61
CA PRO A 498 19.89 -52.35 7.32
C PRO A 498 18.92 -52.53 6.14
N CYS A 499 17.68 -52.12 6.33
CA CYS A 499 16.62 -52.10 5.34
C CYS A 499 15.79 -50.81 5.49
N ARG A 500 14.87 -50.55 4.54
CA ARG A 500 14.03 -49.33 4.57
C ARG A 500 13.12 -49.24 5.80
N GLU A 501 12.84 -50.35 6.47
CA GLU A 501 11.96 -50.36 7.64
C GLU A 501 12.71 -50.01 8.94
N ASN A 502 13.99 -50.34 9.04
CA ASN A 502 14.79 -50.18 10.26
C ASN A 502 15.86 -49.08 10.20
N ILE A 503 16.12 -48.49 9.02
CA ILE A 503 17.07 -47.37 8.87
C ILE A 503 16.43 -46.03 9.23
N THR A 504 17.16 -45.23 10.00
CA THR A 504 16.85 -43.84 10.29
C THR A 504 18.06 -42.97 9.95
N THR A 505 17.85 -41.88 9.22
CA THR A 505 18.89 -40.92 8.89
C THR A 505 18.67 -39.63 9.68
N SER A 506 19.66 -39.27 10.48
CA SER A 506 19.73 -37.96 11.16
C SER A 506 20.38 -36.96 10.22
N ILE A 507 19.75 -35.79 10.06
CA ILE A 507 20.16 -34.74 9.14
C ILE A 507 20.54 -33.51 9.97
N ALA A 508 21.67 -32.91 9.65
CA ALA A 508 22.11 -31.61 10.09
C ALA A 508 22.35 -30.74 8.86
N TYR A 509 21.52 -29.72 8.67
CA TYR A 509 21.65 -28.76 7.58
C TYR A 509 22.12 -27.41 8.15
N CYS A 510 23.35 -27.03 7.84
CA CYS A 510 23.97 -25.78 8.27
C CYS A 510 24.07 -24.83 7.07
N SER A 511 23.70 -23.56 7.25
CA SER A 511 23.74 -22.56 6.19
C SER A 511 24.17 -21.20 6.74
N THR A 512 25.16 -20.60 6.10
CA THR A 512 25.58 -19.22 6.33
C THR A 512 25.60 -18.52 4.98
N VAL A 513 24.78 -17.48 4.83
CA VAL A 513 24.59 -16.77 3.55
C VAL A 513 24.89 -15.29 3.75
N ASN A 514 25.81 -14.77 2.97
CA ASN A 514 26.01 -13.33 2.78
C ASN A 514 25.15 -12.90 1.59
N PRO A 515 24.24 -11.91 1.76
CA PRO A 515 23.43 -11.40 0.66
C PRO A 515 24.25 -10.68 -0.43
N GLY A 516 25.52 -10.35 -0.18
CA GLY A 516 26.43 -9.66 -1.11
C GLY A 516 26.15 -8.18 -1.31
N GLY A 517 25.02 -7.70 -0.77
CA GLY A 517 24.53 -6.33 -0.91
C GLY A 517 23.31 -6.12 -0.01
N TRP A 518 22.67 -4.96 -0.15
CA TRP A 518 21.56 -4.57 0.71
C TRP A 518 20.36 -5.53 0.60
N ALA A 519 19.81 -5.88 1.75
CA ALA A 519 18.52 -6.54 1.92
C ALA A 519 17.99 -6.21 3.33
N PRO A 520 16.70 -5.87 3.51
CA PRO A 520 16.16 -5.55 4.82
C PRO A 520 16.27 -6.74 5.76
N ALA A 521 16.77 -6.49 6.97
CA ALA A 521 16.98 -7.51 7.97
C ALA A 521 15.68 -8.22 8.34
N GLY A 522 14.59 -7.46 8.59
CA GLY A 522 13.28 -8.03 8.91
C GLY A 522 12.77 -8.97 7.83
N ALA A 523 12.90 -8.57 6.56
CA ALA A 523 12.46 -9.37 5.44
C ALA A 523 13.30 -10.64 5.25
N LEU A 524 14.63 -10.56 5.27
CA LEU A 524 15.49 -11.74 5.20
C LEU A 524 15.18 -12.75 6.32
N ARG A 525 14.97 -12.25 7.54
CA ARG A 525 14.65 -13.10 8.69
C ARG A 525 13.30 -13.79 8.57
N ALA A 526 12.32 -13.12 7.99
CA ALA A 526 11.01 -13.71 7.77
C ALA A 526 11.02 -14.70 6.59
N ILE A 527 11.79 -14.42 5.52
CA ILE A 527 12.00 -15.34 4.40
C ILE A 527 12.60 -16.65 4.89
N TYR A 528 13.75 -16.63 5.58
CA TYR A 528 14.37 -17.90 5.97
C TYR A 528 13.51 -18.66 6.98
N LYS A 529 12.74 -17.96 7.81
CA LYS A 529 11.83 -18.57 8.79
C LYS A 529 10.73 -19.40 8.11
N ARG A 530 10.29 -19.00 6.91
CA ARG A 530 9.29 -19.72 6.12
C ARG A 530 9.92 -20.72 5.15
N GLU A 531 10.92 -20.30 4.40
CA GLU A 531 11.45 -21.05 3.26
C GLU A 531 12.33 -22.24 3.67
N TYR A 532 13.13 -22.12 4.73
CA TYR A 532 14.00 -23.22 5.16
C TYR A 532 13.22 -24.46 5.63
N PRO A 533 12.17 -24.34 6.48
CA PRO A 533 11.28 -25.45 6.81
C PRO A 533 10.63 -26.08 5.59
N LYS A 534 10.09 -25.25 4.68
CA LYS A 534 9.47 -25.71 3.43
C LYS A 534 10.48 -26.50 2.57
N PHE A 535 11.68 -25.94 2.37
CA PHE A 535 12.77 -26.58 1.62
C PHE A 535 13.11 -27.95 2.21
N LEU A 536 13.44 -28.02 3.51
CA LEU A 536 13.97 -29.24 4.10
C LEU A 536 12.92 -30.35 4.07
N LYS A 537 11.66 -30.03 4.41
CA LYS A 537 10.53 -30.96 4.33
C LYS A 537 10.27 -31.46 2.91
N ARG A 538 10.28 -30.54 1.93
CA ARG A 538 10.07 -30.89 0.52
C ARG A 538 11.17 -31.79 0.01
N PHE A 539 12.43 -31.44 0.29
CA PHE A 539 13.60 -32.19 -0.15
C PHE A 539 13.62 -33.60 0.47
N THR A 540 13.42 -33.72 1.79
CA THR A 540 13.45 -35.04 2.43
C THR A 540 12.30 -35.94 1.97
N ASN A 541 11.10 -35.40 1.79
CA ASN A 541 9.98 -36.16 1.22
C ASN A 541 10.26 -36.59 -0.22
N TYR A 542 10.83 -35.71 -1.04
CA TYR A 542 11.24 -36.03 -2.40
C TYR A 542 12.22 -37.23 -2.42
N VAL A 543 13.24 -37.23 -1.56
CA VAL A 543 14.19 -38.35 -1.48
C VAL A 543 13.51 -39.64 -1.02
N VAL A 544 12.62 -39.58 -0.03
CA VAL A 544 11.85 -40.75 0.43
C VAL A 544 11.01 -41.34 -0.71
N ASP A 545 10.34 -40.48 -1.48
CA ASP A 545 9.51 -40.91 -2.61
C ASP A 545 10.36 -41.51 -3.75
N GLN A 546 11.51 -40.91 -4.05
CA GLN A 546 12.44 -41.42 -5.07
C GLN A 546 13.07 -42.76 -4.71
N CYS A 547 13.20 -43.06 -3.41
CA CYS A 547 13.86 -44.26 -2.91
C CYS A 547 12.89 -45.41 -2.57
N ARG A 548 11.59 -45.15 -2.38
CA ARG A 548 10.60 -46.07 -1.78
C ARG A 548 10.69 -47.52 -2.29
N ASP A 549 10.84 -47.71 -3.60
CA ASP A 549 10.83 -49.03 -4.26
C ASP A 549 12.20 -49.47 -4.78
N LYS A 550 13.29 -48.79 -4.39
CA LYS A 550 14.66 -49.10 -4.82
C LYS A 550 15.41 -49.94 -3.78
N PRO A 551 16.44 -50.72 -4.14
CA PRO A 551 17.37 -51.28 -3.17
C PRO A 551 17.99 -50.19 -2.29
N LEU A 552 18.17 -50.47 -1.00
CA LEU A 552 18.81 -49.53 -0.08
C LEU A 552 20.29 -49.39 -0.42
N ALA A 553 20.75 -48.18 -0.68
CA ALA A 553 22.16 -47.87 -0.84
C ALA A 553 22.75 -47.32 0.47
N ILE A 554 23.87 -47.85 0.96
CA ILE A 554 24.53 -47.41 2.21
C ILE A 554 25.91 -46.83 1.92
#